data_AF-A0A067JBC2-F1
#
_entry.id   AF-A0A067JBC2-F1
#
_cell.length_a   1.000
_cell.length_b   1.000
_cell.length_c   1.000
_cell.angle_alpha   90.00
_cell.angle_beta   90.00
_cell.angle_gamma   90.00
#
_symmetry.space_group_name_H-M   'P 1'
#
loop_
_entity.id
_entity.type
_entity.pdbx_description
1 polymer ?
#
loop_
_entity_poly.entity_id
_entity_poly.type
_entity_poly.pdbx_seq_one_letter_code
_entity_poly.pdbx_strand_id
1 'polypeptide(L)'
;MEVSSEDNKEQQEVQLQLQDLVSKVTQHYKEYYTIKWALAREDVLAFFSPIWVTPLENAYSWITGWKPSAVFKLVDSMRTSRVPGPSLTELTQEQVGQIQELRVKIRLEEEKVEREMERQQVAIADRKMIELLRLVVRVKNGEQVSLQVEGRVQVALKGVMGGLEKVMKAADCVRLRTLKGLLDLLNPFQCVEFLAGICMLQIQISQSGKK
;
A
#
# COMPACT_ATOMS: atom_id res chain seq x y z
N MET A 1 -14.00 -45.97 18.76
CA MET A 1 -13.21 -44.92 19.45
C MET A 1 -12.00 -44.45 18.63
N GLU A 2 -11.53 -45.22 17.65
CA GLU A 2 -10.39 -44.85 16.77
C GLU A 2 -10.72 -43.79 15.70
N VAL A 3 -11.95 -43.77 15.16
CA VAL A 3 -12.40 -42.82 14.12
C VAL A 3 -12.25 -41.34 14.55
N SER A 4 -12.52 -41.03 15.83
CA SER A 4 -12.37 -39.66 16.35
C SER A 4 -10.90 -39.20 16.49
N SER A 5 -9.94 -40.12 16.42
CA SER A 5 -8.50 -39.80 16.54
C SER A 5 -7.84 -39.54 15.19
N GLU A 6 -8.35 -40.14 14.10
CA GLU A 6 -7.91 -39.88 12.73
C GLU A 6 -8.49 -38.56 12.22
N ASP A 7 -9.79 -38.30 12.42
CA ASP A 7 -10.42 -37.01 12.07
C ASP A 7 -9.72 -35.81 12.74
N ASN A 8 -9.30 -35.97 13.99
CA ASN A 8 -8.62 -34.90 14.74
C ASN A 8 -7.18 -34.67 14.24
N LYS A 9 -6.50 -35.73 13.76
CA LYS A 9 -5.18 -35.62 13.13
C LYS A 9 -5.27 -34.93 11.76
N GLU A 10 -6.25 -35.31 10.94
CA GLU A 10 -6.47 -34.70 9.63
C GLU A 10 -6.82 -33.20 9.76
N GLN A 11 -7.71 -32.84 10.68
CA GLN A 11 -8.05 -31.44 10.96
C GLN A 11 -6.83 -30.62 11.41
N GLN A 12 -5.98 -31.21 12.24
CA GLN A 12 -4.76 -30.56 12.70
C GLN A 12 -3.73 -30.39 11.57
N GLU A 13 -3.60 -31.37 10.68
CA GLU A 13 -2.75 -31.28 9.50
C GLU A 13 -3.21 -30.17 8.55
N VAL A 14 -4.50 -30.10 8.24
CA VAL A 14 -5.08 -29.03 7.41
C VAL A 14 -4.84 -27.66 8.04
N GLN A 15 -5.03 -27.52 9.35
CA GLN A 15 -4.77 -26.26 10.05
C GLN A 15 -3.31 -25.82 9.94
N LEU A 16 -2.36 -26.76 10.05
CA LEU A 16 -0.93 -26.48 9.89
C LEU A 16 -0.60 -26.05 8.45
N GLN A 17 -1.19 -26.71 7.44
CA GLN A 17 -1.01 -26.33 6.03
C GLN A 17 -1.52 -24.92 5.74
N LEU A 18 -2.67 -24.53 6.30
CA LEU A 18 -3.21 -23.17 6.17
C LEU A 18 -2.29 -22.12 6.80
N GLN A 19 -1.74 -22.41 7.99
CA GLN A 19 -0.79 -21.52 8.66
C GLN A 19 0.51 -21.35 7.86
N ASP A 20 1.03 -22.43 7.28
CA ASP A 20 2.20 -22.37 6.41
C ASP A 20 1.93 -21.50 5.17
N LEU A 21 0.76 -21.63 4.54
CA LEU A 21 0.38 -20.81 3.39
C LEU A 21 0.31 -19.31 3.75
N VAL A 22 -0.35 -18.98 4.87
CA VAL A 22 -0.42 -17.59 5.36
C VAL A 22 0.97 -17.04 5.66
N SER A 23 1.85 -17.87 6.24
CA SER A 23 3.23 -17.49 6.55
C SER A 23 4.04 -17.20 5.28
N LYS A 24 3.92 -18.05 4.25
CA LYS A 24 4.57 -17.86 2.94
C LYS A 24 4.13 -16.55 2.28
N VAL A 25 2.82 -16.28 2.21
CA VAL A 25 2.31 -15.04 1.62
C VAL A 25 2.77 -13.81 2.41
N THR A 26 2.75 -13.89 3.75
CA THR A 26 3.24 -12.80 4.61
C THR A 26 4.73 -12.53 4.39
N GLN A 27 5.53 -13.59 4.23
CA GLN A 27 6.95 -13.48 3.91
C GLN A 27 7.18 -12.80 2.56
N HIS A 28 6.39 -13.13 1.53
CA HIS A 28 6.47 -12.45 0.23
C HIS A 28 6.14 -10.96 0.32
N TYR A 29 5.14 -10.55 1.11
CA TYR A 29 4.88 -9.13 1.35
C TYR A 29 6.08 -8.44 2.00
N LYS A 30 6.70 -9.08 3.00
CA LYS A 30 7.89 -8.53 3.68
C LYS A 30 9.06 -8.37 2.72
N GLU A 31 9.33 -9.38 1.89
CA GLU A 31 10.39 -9.35 0.86
C GLU A 31 10.12 -8.24 -0.16
N TYR A 32 8.90 -8.17 -0.69
CA TYR A 32 8.48 -7.13 -1.63
C TYR A 32 8.74 -5.72 -1.10
N TYR A 33 8.27 -5.39 0.11
CA TYR A 33 8.46 -4.05 0.67
C TYR A 33 9.92 -3.78 1.05
N THR A 34 10.67 -4.80 1.48
CA THR A 34 12.11 -4.66 1.75
C THR A 34 12.86 -4.25 0.48
N ILE A 35 12.59 -4.93 -0.63
CA ILE A 35 13.20 -4.63 -1.93
C ILE A 35 12.72 -3.26 -2.44
N LYS A 36 11.41 -2.99 -2.40
CA LYS A 36 10.83 -1.69 -2.79
C LYS A 36 11.50 -0.53 -2.05
N TRP A 37 11.70 -0.65 -0.75
CA TRP A 37 12.31 0.39 0.08
C TRP A 37 13.81 0.57 -0.15
N ALA A 38 14.51 -0.47 -0.59
CA ALA A 38 15.91 -0.36 -1.01
C ALA A 38 16.00 0.40 -2.33
N LEU A 39 15.22 0.00 -3.34
CA LEU A 39 15.19 0.64 -4.66
C LEU A 39 14.72 2.09 -4.63
N ALA A 40 13.77 2.42 -3.75
CA ALA A 40 13.30 3.80 -3.61
C ALA A 40 14.34 4.79 -3.05
N ARG A 41 15.43 4.29 -2.45
CA ARG A 41 16.58 5.15 -2.07
C ARG A 41 17.38 5.59 -3.30
N GLU A 42 17.34 4.79 -4.36
CA GLU A 42 18.04 5.07 -5.63
C GLU A 42 17.15 5.93 -6.53
N ASP A 43 15.90 5.50 -6.75
CA ASP A 43 14.90 6.23 -7.53
C ASP A 43 13.50 6.05 -6.96
N VAL A 44 13.06 7.05 -6.18
CA VAL A 44 11.68 7.07 -5.64
C VAL A 44 10.63 7.36 -6.71
N LEU A 45 10.97 8.10 -7.77
CA LEU A 45 10.01 8.56 -8.77
C LEU A 45 9.49 7.42 -9.63
N ALA A 46 10.32 6.39 -9.86
CA ALA A 46 9.93 5.15 -10.52
C ALA A 46 8.69 4.47 -9.87
N PHE A 47 8.45 4.70 -8.57
CA PHE A 47 7.30 4.11 -7.86
C PHE A 47 6.03 4.98 -7.89
N PHE A 48 6.15 6.27 -8.20
CA PHE A 48 5.00 7.18 -8.35
C PHE A 48 4.40 7.16 -9.76
N SER A 49 5.13 6.64 -10.75
CA SER A 49 4.64 6.45 -12.11
C SER A 49 5.28 5.19 -12.72
N PRO A 50 4.93 4.00 -12.21
CA PRO A 50 5.64 2.79 -12.60
C PRO A 50 5.20 2.33 -13.99
N ILE A 51 6.14 1.88 -14.81
CA ILE A 51 5.88 1.42 -16.18
C ILE A 51 5.16 0.06 -16.25
N TRP A 52 5.08 -0.65 -15.13
CA TRP A 52 4.50 -1.99 -15.03
C TRP A 52 3.05 -2.00 -14.51
N VAL A 53 2.44 -0.83 -14.28
CA VAL A 53 1.05 -0.69 -13.85
C VAL A 53 0.22 -0.06 -14.96
N THR A 54 -0.99 -0.56 -15.17
CA THR A 54 -1.93 0.00 -16.15
C THR A 54 -2.40 1.40 -15.72
N PRO A 55 -2.88 2.25 -16.65
CA PRO A 55 -3.45 3.56 -16.31
C PRO A 55 -4.61 3.45 -15.30
N LEU A 56 -5.40 2.38 -15.39
CA LEU A 56 -6.49 2.11 -14.44
C LEU A 56 -5.96 1.82 -13.04
N GLU A 57 -4.98 0.92 -12.90
CA GLU A 57 -4.36 0.64 -11.61
C GLU A 57 -3.69 1.88 -11.01
N ASN A 58 -3.06 2.71 -11.86
CA ASN A 58 -2.46 3.96 -11.43
C ASN A 58 -3.52 4.97 -10.95
N ALA A 59 -4.68 5.05 -11.61
CA ALA A 59 -5.79 5.92 -11.19
C ALA A 59 -6.40 5.50 -9.85
N TYR A 60 -6.38 4.21 -9.52
CA TYR A 60 -6.81 3.71 -8.21
C TYR A 60 -5.69 3.67 -7.15
N SER A 61 -4.48 4.09 -7.50
CA SER A 61 -3.34 4.12 -6.59
C SER A 61 -3.46 5.26 -5.57
N TRP A 62 -3.10 4.95 -4.33
CA TRP A 62 -2.92 5.89 -3.24
C TRP A 62 -1.42 5.97 -2.91
N ILE A 63 -0.80 7.11 -3.19
CA ILE A 63 0.66 7.33 -3.09
C ILE A 63 1.46 6.47 -4.09
N THR A 64 1.64 5.17 -3.82
CA THR A 64 2.41 4.21 -4.65
C THR A 64 1.86 2.78 -4.56
N GLY A 65 0.56 2.62 -4.34
CA GLY A 65 -0.10 1.32 -4.22
C GLY A 65 -1.55 1.42 -3.73
N TRP A 66 -2.17 0.32 -3.32
CA TRP A 66 -3.58 0.31 -2.87
C TRP A 66 -3.81 1.15 -1.60
N LYS A 67 -5.03 1.70 -1.44
CA LYS A 67 -5.43 2.45 -0.24
C LYS A 67 -5.88 1.49 0.87
N PRO A 68 -5.27 1.49 2.07
CA PRO A 68 -5.62 0.60 3.18
C PRO A 68 -7.11 0.47 3.51
N SER A 69 -7.85 1.57 3.48
CA SER A 69 -9.29 1.60 3.77
C SER A 69 -10.15 0.84 2.74
N ALA A 70 -9.63 0.57 1.54
CA ALA A 70 -10.33 -0.22 0.52
C ALA A 70 -10.47 -1.70 0.92
N VAL A 71 -9.50 -2.23 1.67
CA VAL A 71 -9.52 -3.63 2.12
C VAL A 71 -10.68 -3.90 3.08
N PHE A 72 -11.07 -2.93 3.91
CA PHE A 72 -12.24 -3.11 4.79
C PHE A 72 -13.55 -3.20 4.00
N LYS A 73 -13.64 -2.51 2.84
CA LYS A 73 -14.79 -2.66 1.94
C LYS A 73 -14.81 -4.06 1.30
N LEU A 74 -13.63 -4.61 0.99
CA LEU A 74 -13.51 -5.98 0.52
C LEU A 74 -13.95 -6.98 1.60
N VAL A 75 -13.52 -6.80 2.85
CA VAL A 75 -13.97 -7.62 4.00
C VAL A 75 -15.50 -7.55 4.15
N ASP A 76 -16.07 -6.35 4.13
CA ASP A 76 -17.52 -6.14 4.20
C ASP A 76 -18.24 -6.88 3.05
N SER A 77 -17.70 -6.79 1.82
CA SER A 77 -18.24 -7.46 0.64
C SER A 77 -18.15 -8.98 0.74
N MET A 78 -17.01 -9.54 1.14
CA MET A 78 -16.78 -10.98 1.29
C MET A 78 -17.67 -11.61 2.36
N ARG A 79 -18.03 -10.84 3.40
CA ARG A 79 -18.95 -11.28 4.45
C ARG A 79 -20.40 -11.40 3.96
N THR A 80 -20.79 -10.57 2.99
CA THR A 80 -22.19 -10.50 2.49
C THR A 80 -22.39 -11.15 1.12
N SER A 81 -21.30 -11.46 0.42
CA SER A 81 -21.35 -12.01 -0.93
C SER A 81 -22.01 -13.38 -0.93
N ARG A 82 -22.96 -13.58 -1.85
CA ARG A 82 -23.61 -14.86 -2.12
C ARG A 82 -23.09 -15.52 -3.41
N VAL A 83 -22.08 -14.91 -4.02
CA VAL A 83 -21.47 -15.39 -5.27
C VAL A 83 -20.38 -16.40 -4.92
N PRO A 84 -20.23 -17.51 -5.66
CA PRO A 84 -19.12 -18.44 -5.47
C PRO A 84 -17.77 -17.73 -5.57
N GLY A 85 -16.88 -17.98 -4.61
CA GLY A 85 -15.56 -17.37 -4.52
C GLY A 85 -15.12 -17.20 -3.06
N PRO A 86 -14.00 -16.49 -2.82
CA PRO A 86 -13.50 -16.26 -1.47
C PRO A 86 -14.54 -15.58 -0.59
N SER A 87 -14.78 -16.15 0.58
CA SER A 87 -15.82 -15.70 1.50
C SER A 87 -15.33 -15.65 2.94
N LEU A 88 -15.78 -14.62 3.66
CA LEU A 88 -15.57 -14.50 5.10
C LEU A 88 -16.89 -14.77 5.82
N THR A 89 -17.50 -15.91 5.52
CA THR A 89 -18.58 -16.46 6.34
C THR A 89 -18.04 -16.75 7.74
N GLU A 90 -18.86 -16.57 8.77
CA GLU A 90 -18.53 -16.94 10.16
C GLU A 90 -17.55 -16.02 10.92
N LEU A 91 -17.42 -14.75 10.54
CA LEU A 91 -16.79 -13.77 11.45
C LEU A 91 -17.61 -13.62 12.73
N THR A 92 -16.96 -13.79 13.89
CA THR A 92 -17.61 -13.58 15.18
C THR A 92 -17.94 -12.10 15.40
N GLN A 93 -18.91 -11.80 16.27
CA GLN A 93 -19.23 -10.40 16.60
C GLN A 93 -18.03 -9.66 17.22
N GLU A 94 -17.20 -10.38 17.97
CA GLU A 94 -15.94 -9.85 18.52
C GLU A 94 -14.96 -9.48 17.41
N GLN A 95 -14.71 -10.40 16.45
CA GLN A 95 -13.85 -10.13 15.30
C GLN A 95 -14.35 -8.91 14.50
N VAL A 96 -15.66 -8.82 14.26
CA VAL A 96 -16.26 -7.67 13.56
C VAL A 96 -16.02 -6.37 14.31
N GLY A 97 -16.21 -6.36 15.64
CA GLY A 97 -15.92 -5.19 16.49
C GLY A 97 -14.47 -4.75 16.38
N GLN A 98 -13.53 -5.68 16.53
CA GLN A 98 -12.10 -5.43 16.44
C GLN A 98 -11.67 -4.95 15.04
N ILE A 99 -12.28 -5.48 13.98
CA ILE A 99 -12.04 -5.02 12.60
C ILE A 99 -12.50 -3.56 12.42
N GLN A 100 -13.62 -3.15 13.03
CA GLN A 100 -14.05 -1.75 12.95
C GLN A 100 -13.11 -0.81 13.73
N GLU A 101 -12.63 -1.22 14.89
CA GLU A 101 -11.61 -0.46 15.63
C GLU A 101 -10.32 -0.30 14.80
N LEU A 102 -9.86 -1.40 14.19
CA LEU A 102 -8.70 -1.37 13.29
C LEU A 102 -8.95 -0.44 12.09
N ARG A 103 -10.15 -0.46 11.50
CA ARG A 103 -10.54 0.42 10.39
C ARG A 103 -10.41 1.89 10.76
N VAL A 104 -10.89 2.30 11.93
CA VAL A 104 -10.79 3.68 12.43
C VAL A 104 -9.32 4.06 12.63
N LYS A 105 -8.54 3.19 13.26
CA LYS A 105 -7.10 3.41 13.48
C LYS A 105 -6.34 3.58 12.17
N ILE A 106 -6.58 2.71 11.19
CA ILE A 106 -5.92 2.77 9.89
C ILE A 106 -6.30 4.05 9.14
N ARG A 107 -7.57 4.47 9.20
CA ARG A 107 -8.00 5.74 8.58
C ARG A 107 -7.23 6.95 9.13
N LEU A 108 -7.04 7.03 10.45
CA LEU A 108 -6.26 8.11 11.06
C LEU A 108 -4.79 8.09 10.60
N GLU A 109 -4.23 6.91 10.37
CA GLU A 109 -2.86 6.77 9.85
C GLU A 109 -2.77 7.14 8.35
N GLU A 110 -3.79 6.81 7.55
CA GLU A 110 -3.91 7.29 6.16
C GLU A 110 -3.93 8.81 6.11
N GLU A 111 -4.75 9.47 6.94
CA GLU A 111 -4.88 10.93 7.01
C GLU A 111 -3.55 11.61 7.44
N LYS A 112 -2.71 10.94 8.23
CA LYS A 112 -1.36 11.44 8.54
C LYS A 112 -0.46 11.38 7.30
N VAL A 113 -0.48 10.26 6.57
CA VAL A 113 0.31 10.11 5.34
C VAL A 113 -0.12 11.12 4.28
N GLU A 114 -1.43 11.34 4.12
CA GLU A 114 -1.99 12.31 3.17
C GLU A 114 -1.56 13.73 3.49
N ARG A 115 -1.59 14.14 4.77
CA ARG A 115 -1.08 15.45 5.20
C ARG A 115 0.41 15.63 4.92
N GLU A 116 1.22 14.59 5.11
CA GLU A 116 2.64 14.67 4.76
C GLU A 116 2.87 14.76 3.25
N MET A 117 2.06 14.06 2.45
CA MET A 117 2.10 14.20 0.99
C MET A 117 1.72 15.60 0.54
N GLU A 118 0.67 16.18 1.12
CA GLU A 118 0.24 17.56 0.86
C GLU A 118 1.37 18.56 1.18
N ARG A 119 2.02 18.40 2.34
CA ARG A 119 3.19 19.22 2.71
C ARG A 119 4.31 19.11 1.68
N GLN A 120 4.59 17.92 1.15
CA GLN A 120 5.58 17.75 0.08
C GLN A 120 5.16 18.45 -1.21
N GLN A 121 3.88 18.34 -1.60
CA GLN A 121 3.36 18.99 -2.80
C GLN A 121 3.45 20.53 -2.71
N VAL A 122 3.08 21.10 -1.56
CA VAL A 122 3.22 22.56 -1.30
C VAL A 122 4.68 22.97 -1.39
N ALA A 123 5.59 22.24 -0.73
CA ALA A 123 7.02 22.54 -0.79
C ALA A 123 7.60 22.48 -2.21
N ILE A 124 7.10 21.57 -3.06
CA ILE A 124 7.47 21.49 -4.48
C ILE A 124 6.92 22.71 -5.25
N ALA A 125 5.66 23.08 -5.02
CA ALA A 125 5.02 24.20 -5.71
C ALA A 125 5.70 25.53 -5.38
N ASP A 126 5.96 25.81 -4.10
CA ASP A 126 6.66 27.02 -3.65
C ASP A 126 8.04 27.13 -4.28
N ARG A 127 8.75 26.00 -4.40
CA ARG A 127 10.07 25.96 -5.05
C ARG A 127 9.98 26.26 -6.55
N LYS A 128 9.02 25.65 -7.26
CA LYS A 128 8.78 25.95 -8.68
C LYS A 128 8.49 27.44 -8.89
N MET A 129 7.70 28.04 -7.99
CA MET A 129 7.40 29.48 -8.02
C MET A 129 8.66 30.34 -7.83
N ILE A 130 9.53 29.99 -6.87
CA ILE A 130 10.81 30.69 -6.67
C ILE A 130 11.71 30.61 -7.90
N GLU A 131 11.83 29.44 -8.53
CA GLU A 131 12.62 29.30 -9.75
C GLU A 131 12.05 30.11 -10.92
N LEU A 132 10.72 30.14 -11.08
CA LEU A 132 10.07 31.01 -12.07
C LEU A 132 10.37 32.50 -11.82
N LEU A 133 10.26 32.97 -10.56
CA LEU A 133 10.59 34.36 -10.20
C LEU A 133 12.06 34.69 -10.51
N ARG A 134 12.98 33.78 -10.24
CA ARG A 134 14.41 33.95 -10.57
C ARG A 134 14.63 34.07 -12.07
N LEU A 135 13.96 33.24 -12.88
CA LEU A 135 14.04 33.33 -14.33
C LEU A 135 13.49 34.67 -14.83
N VAL A 136 12.36 35.14 -14.32
CA VAL A 136 11.77 36.45 -14.68
C VAL A 136 12.72 37.62 -14.36
N VAL A 137 13.32 37.62 -13.17
CA VAL A 137 14.30 38.66 -12.77
C VAL A 137 15.53 38.63 -13.67
N ARG A 138 16.03 37.44 -14.03
CA ARG A 138 17.21 37.32 -14.90
C ARG A 138 16.94 37.71 -16.34
N VAL A 139 15.77 37.36 -16.90
CA VAL A 139 15.34 37.82 -18.24
C VAL A 139 15.27 39.35 -18.27
N LYS A 140 14.79 39.96 -17.18
CA LYS A 140 14.75 41.42 -17.05
C LYS A 140 16.15 42.04 -16.93
N ASN A 141 17.13 41.32 -16.37
CA ASN A 141 18.49 41.79 -16.14
C ASN A 141 19.53 41.36 -17.20
N GLY A 142 19.16 40.51 -18.17
CA GLY A 142 20.05 40.05 -19.25
C GLY A 142 21.14 39.03 -18.84
N GLU A 143 21.00 38.35 -17.70
CA GLU A 143 22.02 37.43 -17.17
C GLU A 143 21.90 35.98 -17.70
N GLN A 144 23.04 35.33 -18.01
CA GLN A 144 23.11 33.89 -18.34
C GLN A 144 22.98 32.99 -17.10
N VAL A 145 22.45 31.77 -17.29
CA VAL A 145 22.29 30.75 -16.23
C VAL A 145 23.67 30.29 -15.73
N SER A 146 24.01 30.58 -14.47
CA SER A 146 25.28 30.17 -13.87
C SER A 146 25.22 28.76 -13.25
N LEU A 147 26.37 28.06 -13.24
CA LEU A 147 26.57 26.73 -12.62
C LEU A 147 26.15 26.68 -11.14
N GLN A 148 26.16 27.81 -10.45
CA GLN A 148 25.77 27.92 -9.04
C GLN A 148 24.27 27.72 -8.81
N VAL A 149 23.45 28.03 -9.83
CA VAL A 149 21.99 27.80 -9.83
C VAL A 149 21.70 26.30 -10.00
N GLU A 150 22.42 25.65 -10.91
CA GLU A 150 22.28 24.23 -11.21
C GLU A 150 22.57 23.35 -9.98
N GLY A 151 23.65 23.67 -9.24
CA GLY A 151 23.96 23.00 -7.97
C GLY A 151 22.89 23.19 -6.87
N ARG A 152 22.24 24.36 -6.81
CA ARG A 152 21.14 24.61 -5.85
C ARG A 152 19.87 23.86 -6.20
N VAL A 153 19.53 23.76 -7.49
CA VAL A 153 18.40 22.96 -7.98
C VAL A 153 18.61 21.48 -7.66
N GLN A 154 19.83 20.96 -7.83
CA GLN A 154 20.14 19.57 -7.52
C GLN A 154 19.98 19.24 -6.03
N VAL A 155 20.47 20.11 -5.13
CA VAL A 155 20.28 19.96 -3.67
C VAL A 155 18.79 20.03 -3.31
N ALA A 156 18.04 20.94 -3.93
CA ALA A 156 16.61 21.08 -3.71
C ALA A 156 15.85 19.81 -4.16
N LEU A 157 16.17 19.27 -5.33
CA LEU A 157 15.55 18.06 -5.89
C LEU A 157 15.83 16.85 -4.99
N LYS A 158 17.07 16.70 -4.50
CA LYS A 158 17.42 15.64 -3.54
C LYS A 158 16.57 15.71 -2.26
N GLY A 159 16.30 16.92 -1.76
CA GLY A 159 15.41 17.13 -0.61
C GLY A 159 13.96 16.69 -0.88
N VAL A 160 13.44 16.98 -2.10
CA VAL A 160 12.10 16.54 -2.52
C VAL A 160 12.04 15.02 -2.64
N MET A 161 13.03 14.39 -3.29
CA MET A 161 13.09 12.94 -3.44
C MET A 161 13.14 12.24 -2.07
N GLY A 162 13.96 12.75 -1.13
CA GLY A 162 13.99 12.21 0.23
C GLY A 162 12.68 12.41 1.01
N GLY A 163 11.93 13.48 0.73
CA GLY A 163 10.58 13.70 1.28
C GLY A 163 9.56 12.69 0.75
N LEU A 164 9.55 12.48 -0.58
CA LEU A 164 8.70 11.48 -1.24
C LEU A 164 9.03 10.07 -0.78
N GLU A 165 10.31 9.74 -0.57
CA GLU A 165 10.74 8.43 -0.06
C GLU A 165 10.14 8.16 1.32
N LYS A 166 10.13 9.17 2.21
CA LYS A 166 9.52 9.06 3.55
C LYS A 166 8.00 8.87 3.47
N VAL A 167 7.32 9.63 2.62
CA VAL A 167 5.86 9.49 2.41
C VAL A 167 5.53 8.09 1.87
N MET A 168 6.28 7.63 0.88
CA MET A 168 6.13 6.29 0.31
C MET A 168 6.28 5.20 1.38
N LYS A 169 7.35 5.26 2.18
CA LYS A 169 7.59 4.31 3.28
C LYS A 169 6.49 4.37 4.34
N ALA A 170 6.03 5.56 4.71
CA ALA A 170 4.93 5.71 5.66
C ALA A 170 3.65 5.05 5.13
N ALA A 171 3.30 5.27 3.86
CA ALA A 171 2.15 4.64 3.22
C ALA A 171 2.26 3.10 3.22
N ASP A 172 3.43 2.57 2.85
CA ASP A 172 3.70 1.13 2.85
C ASP A 172 3.63 0.52 4.27
N CYS A 173 4.09 1.25 5.29
CA CYS A 173 3.94 0.85 6.68
C CYS A 173 2.47 0.83 7.13
N VAL A 174 1.60 1.72 6.62
CA VAL A 174 0.15 1.61 6.89
C VAL A 174 -0.39 0.33 6.26
N ARG A 175 -0.05 0.03 4.99
CA ARG A 175 -0.47 -1.22 4.31
C ARG A 175 -0.06 -2.47 5.08
N LEU A 176 1.20 -2.56 5.50
CA LEU A 176 1.71 -3.68 6.28
C LEU A 176 1.00 -3.82 7.63
N ARG A 177 0.74 -2.70 8.33
CA ARG A 177 -0.04 -2.71 9.58
C ARG A 177 -1.48 -3.13 9.37
N THR A 178 -2.10 -2.75 8.26
CA THR A 178 -3.46 -3.20 7.90
C THR A 178 -3.50 -4.69 7.64
N LEU A 179 -2.58 -5.22 6.82
CA LEU A 179 -2.50 -6.65 6.54
C LEU A 179 -2.25 -7.44 7.83
N LYS A 180 -1.22 -7.07 8.59
CA LYS A 180 -0.91 -7.71 9.87
C LYS A 180 -2.11 -7.66 10.82
N GLY A 181 -2.70 -6.48 11.00
CA GLY A 181 -3.82 -6.29 11.92
C GLY A 181 -5.04 -7.13 11.53
N LEU A 182 -5.33 -7.32 10.25
CA LEU A 182 -6.40 -8.22 9.82
C LEU A 182 -6.03 -9.69 10.04
N LEU A 183 -4.82 -10.10 9.65
CA LEU A 183 -4.36 -11.47 9.83
C LEU A 183 -4.28 -11.90 11.30
N ASP A 184 -3.96 -10.98 12.21
CA ASP A 184 -3.95 -11.25 13.66
C ASP A 184 -5.36 -11.47 14.24
N LEU A 185 -6.41 -10.94 13.59
CA LEU A 185 -7.81 -11.04 14.03
C LEU A 185 -8.55 -12.25 13.43
N LEU A 186 -8.00 -12.84 12.37
CA LEU A 186 -8.62 -13.92 11.61
C LEU A 186 -8.02 -15.27 11.99
N ASN A 187 -8.81 -16.33 11.89
CA ASN A 187 -8.30 -17.69 11.99
C ASN A 187 -7.56 -18.10 10.68
N PRO A 188 -6.75 -19.17 10.68
CA PRO A 188 -5.96 -19.55 9.51
C PRO A 188 -6.77 -19.73 8.22
N PHE A 189 -7.97 -20.30 8.31
CA PHE A 189 -8.86 -20.46 7.15
C PHE A 189 -9.34 -19.10 6.62
N GLN A 190 -9.84 -18.24 7.51
CA GLN A 190 -10.27 -16.89 7.17
C GLN A 190 -9.12 -16.05 6.58
N CYS A 191 -7.88 -16.22 7.07
CA CYS A 191 -6.70 -15.57 6.51
C CYS A 191 -6.46 -15.98 5.05
N VAL A 192 -6.58 -17.27 4.73
CA VAL A 192 -6.42 -17.76 3.35
C VAL A 192 -7.50 -17.20 2.45
N GLU A 193 -8.77 -17.25 2.87
CA GLU A 193 -9.90 -16.68 2.12
C GLU A 193 -9.71 -15.18 1.88
N PHE A 194 -9.32 -14.45 2.92
CA PHE A 194 -9.03 -13.02 2.83
C PHE A 194 -7.91 -12.69 1.84
N LEU A 195 -6.78 -13.40 1.93
CA LEU A 195 -5.63 -13.20 1.03
C LEU A 195 -5.98 -13.58 -0.41
N ALA A 196 -6.77 -14.64 -0.63
CA ALA A 196 -7.29 -15.02 -1.93
C ALA A 196 -8.19 -13.92 -2.51
N GLY A 197 -9.09 -13.35 -1.70
CA GLY A 197 -9.93 -12.22 -2.08
C GLY A 197 -9.13 -10.99 -2.52
N ILE A 198 -8.05 -10.66 -1.81
CA ILE A 198 -7.14 -9.58 -2.21
C ILE A 198 -6.49 -9.87 -3.56
N CYS A 199 -5.96 -11.09 -3.76
CA CYS A 199 -5.28 -11.47 -4.99
C CYS A 199 -6.24 -11.43 -6.19
N MET A 200 -7.47 -11.94 -6.01
CA MET A 200 -8.50 -11.90 -7.05
C MET A 200 -8.85 -10.47 -7.44
N LEU A 201 -9.04 -9.58 -6.47
CA LEU A 201 -9.31 -8.16 -6.74
C LEU A 201 -8.17 -7.52 -7.52
N GLN A 202 -6.91 -7.74 -7.12
CA GLN A 202 -5.75 -7.22 -7.83
C GLN A 202 -5.69 -7.71 -9.28
N ILE A 203 -5.84 -9.02 -9.50
CA ILE A 203 -5.84 -9.62 -10.85
C ILE A 203 -6.96 -9.01 -11.71
N GLN A 204 -8.16 -8.83 -11.16
CA GLN A 204 -9.30 -8.25 -11.88
C GLN A 204 -9.05 -6.79 -12.28
N ILE A 205 -8.46 -5.98 -11.40
CA ILE A 205 -8.09 -4.59 -11.72
C ILE A 205 -7.04 -4.58 -12.83
N SER A 206 -5.98 -5.41 -12.73
CA SER A 206 -4.94 -5.52 -13.76
C SER A 206 -5.50 -5.94 -15.11
N GLN A 207 -6.41 -6.91 -15.15
CA GLN A 207 -7.04 -7.38 -16.39
C GLN A 207 -7.97 -6.34 -17.00
N SER A 208 -8.70 -5.59 -16.16
CA SER A 208 -9.61 -4.55 -16.62
C SER A 208 -8.87 -3.35 -17.21
N GLY A 209 -7.65 -3.07 -16.75
CA GLY A 209 -6.82 -1.98 -17.25
C GLY A 209 -6.05 -2.27 -18.54
N LYS A 210 -6.08 -3.52 -19.05
CA LYS A 210 -5.46 -3.92 -20.33
C LYS A 210 -6.39 -3.80 -21.54
N LYS A 211 -7.66 -3.47 -21.30
CA LYS A 211 -8.68 -3.27 -22.34
C LYS A 211 -8.64 -1.84 -22.85
#